data_AF-A0A520MVW1-F1
#
_entry.id   AF-A0A520MVW1-F1
#
_cell.length_a   1.000
_cell.length_b   1.000
_cell.length_c   1.000
_cell.angle_alpha   90.00
_cell.angle_beta   90.00
_cell.angle_gamma   90.00
#
_symmetry.space_group_name_H-M   'P 1'
#
loop_
_entity.id
_entity.type
_entity.pdbx_description
1 polymer ?
#
loop_
_entity_poly.entity_id
_entity_poly.type
_entity_poly.pdbx_seq_one_letter_code
_entity_poly.pdbx_strand_id
1 'polypeptide(L)' 'MKLFSKKSIIFYSILGAITAFIIAPFIRNMMDFSNSIELLITTLIIIPMYAVITRLVKKYL' A
#
# COMPACT_ATOMS: atom_id res chain seq x y z
N MET A 1 2.49 16.18 11.82
CA MET A 1 1.31 15.43 11.32
C MET A 1 0.56 14.90 12.53
N LYS A 2 -0.73 15.18 12.70
CA LYS A 2 -1.53 14.42 13.68
C LYS A 2 -1.75 13.02 13.08
N LEU A 3 -0.75 12.13 13.15
CA LEU A 3 -0.88 10.72 12.73
C LEU A 3 -2.12 10.08 13.38
N PHE A 4 -2.46 10.53 14.59
CA PHE A 4 -3.60 10.09 15.40
C PHE A 4 -4.89 10.90 15.19
N SER A 5 -4.98 11.76 14.16
CA SER A 5 -6.26 12.37 13.80
C SER A 5 -7.20 11.30 13.24
N LYS A 6 -8.49 11.30 13.62
CA LYS A 6 -9.48 10.34 13.13
C LYS A 6 -9.47 10.21 11.59
N LYS A 7 -9.35 11.35 10.88
CA LYS A 7 -9.26 11.37 9.40
C LYS A 7 -8.02 10.64 8.86
N SER A 8 -6.88 10.80 9.53
CA SER A 8 -5.62 10.14 9.19
C SER A 8 -5.71 8.63 9.40
N ILE A 9 -6.22 8.19 10.55
CA ILE A 9 -6.38 6.76 10.87
C ILE A 9 -7.29 6.06 9.84
N ILE A 10 -8.43 6.68 9.50
CA ILE A 10 -9.36 6.15 8.49
C ILE A 10 -8.65 6.03 7.12
N PHE A 11 -7.91 7.06 6.72
CA PHE A 11 -7.16 7.06 5.46
C PHE A 11 -6.12 5.93 5.40
N TYR A 12 -5.24 5.82 6.41
CA TYR A 12 -4.22 4.78 6.45
C TYR A 12 -4.83 3.36 6.51
N SER A 13 -5.97 3.20 7.20
CA SER A 13 -6.68 1.92 7.29
C SER A 13 -7.27 1.49 5.95
N ILE A 14 -7.95 2.41 5.25
CA ILE A 14 -8.51 2.14 3.91
C ILE A 14 -7.39 1.85 2.91
N LEU A 15 -6.33 2.67 2.93
CA LEU A 15 -5.19 2.48 2.04
C LEU A 15 -4.50 1.12 2.29
N GLY A 16 -4.35 0.72 3.56
CA GLY A 16 -3.85 -0.59 3.94
C GLY A 16 -4.73 -1.74 3.45
N ALA A 17 -6.05 -1.63 3.62
CA ALA A 17 -7.00 -2.64 3.16
C ALA A 17 -6.97 -2.81 1.63
N ILE A 18 -7.01 -1.72 0.87
CA ILE A 18 -6.90 -1.76 -0.60
C ILE A 18 -5.58 -2.40 -1.03
N THR A 19 -4.50 -2.04 -0.35
CA THR A 19 -3.17 -2.57 -0.65
C THR A 19 -3.11 -4.09 -0.43
N ALA A 20 -3.62 -4.58 0.70
CA ALA A 20 -3.55 -5.99 1.06
C ALA A 20 -4.52 -6.88 0.27
N PHE A 21 -5.75 -6.41 0.04
CA PHE A 21 -6.81 -7.24 -0.56
C PHE A 21 -6.94 -7.10 -2.08
N ILE A 22 -6.44 -6.00 -2.66
CA ILE A 22 -6.58 -5.74 -4.10
C ILE A 22 -5.21 -5.72 -4.76
N ILE A 23 -4.31 -4.85 -4.30
CA ILE A 23 -3.05 -4.56 -5.00
C ILE A 23 -2.05 -5.72 -4.85
N ALA A 24 -1.85 -6.24 -3.64
CA ALA A 24 -0.95 -7.36 -3.39
C ALA A 24 -1.33 -8.62 -4.19
N PRO A 25 -2.58 -9.13 -4.15
CA PRO A 25 -2.95 -10.29 -4.97
C PRO A 25 -2.90 -9.98 -6.47
N PHE A 26 -3.24 -8.76 -6.89
CA PHE A 26 -3.13 -8.36 -8.30
C PHE A 26 -1.69 -8.46 -8.81
N ILE A 27 -0.72 -7.87 -8.09
CA ILE A 27 0.70 -7.92 -8.46
C ILE A 27 1.19 -9.37 -8.51
N ARG A 28 0.82 -10.18 -7.50
CA ARG A 28 1.22 -11.58 -7.42
C ARG A 28 0.65 -12.42 -8.54
N ASN A 29 -0.61 -12.22 -8.94
CA ASN A 29 -1.21 -12.92 -10.07
C ASN A 29 -0.55 -12.61 -11.43
N MET A 30 0.28 -11.57 -11.52
CA MET A 30 1.05 -11.25 -12.73
C MET A 30 2.42 -11.93 -12.78
N MET A 31 2.78 -12.70 -11.76
CA MET A 31 4.09 -13.32 -11.59
C MET A 31 3.94 -14.81 -11.25
N ASP A 32 4.73 -15.66 -11.89
CA ASP A 32 4.86 -17.08 -11.53
C ASP A 32 6.28 -17.34 -11.01
N PHE A 33 6.54 -16.94 -9.76
CA PHE A 33 7.82 -17.16 -9.09
C PHE A 33 7.63 -17.97 -7.81
N SER A 34 8.71 -18.23 -7.09
CA SER A 34 8.58 -18.78 -5.73
C SER A 34 7.94 -17.74 -4.81
N ASN A 35 7.14 -18.21 -3.85
CA ASN A 35 6.38 -17.38 -2.91
C ASN A 35 7.27 -16.32 -2.20
N SER A 36 8.54 -16.65 -1.92
CA SER A 36 9.50 -15.71 -1.32
C SER A 36 9.90 -14.56 -2.25
N ILE A 37 10.08 -14.85 -3.55
CA ILE A 37 10.43 -13.83 -4.55
C ILE A 37 9.22 -12.94 -4.83
N GLU A 38 8.03 -13.53 -4.96
CA GLU A 38 6.79 -12.76 -5.12
C GLU A 38 6.58 -11.77 -3.98
N LEU A 39 6.78 -12.20 -2.73
CA LEU A 39 6.67 -11.32 -1.56
C LEU A 39 7.69 -10.18 -1.61
N LEU A 40 8.94 -10.45 -1.97
CA LEU A 40 9.97 -9.43 -2.12
C LEU A 40 9.61 -8.40 -3.19
N ILE A 41 9.19 -8.84 -4.38
CA ILE A 41 8.82 -7.94 -5.47
C ILE A 41 7.58 -7.13 -5.09
N THR A 42 6.56 -7.80 -4.53
CA THR A 42 5.30 -7.17 -4.13
C THR A 42 5.54 -6.09 -3.07
N THR A 43 6.36 -6.37 -2.06
CA THR A 43 6.73 -5.38 -1.02
C THR A 43 7.55 -4.22 -1.60
N LEU A 44 8.46 -4.50 -2.53
CA LEU A 44 9.28 -3.50 -3.20
C LEU A 44 8.45 -2.53 -4.07
N ILE A 45 7.28 -2.96 -4.56
CA ILE A 45 6.32 -2.11 -5.28
C ILE A 45 5.37 -1.38 -4.30
N ILE A 46 4.87 -2.08 -3.29
CA ILE A 46 3.88 -1.53 -2.35
C ILE A 46 4.45 -0.39 -1.50
N ILE A 47 5.67 -0.52 -0.98
CA ILE A 47 6.30 0.49 -0.12
C ILE A 47 6.41 1.87 -0.81
N PRO A 48 7.02 1.99 -2.02
CA PRO A 48 7.11 3.27 -2.70
C PRO A 48 5.74 3.79 -3.13
N MET A 49 4.81 2.92 -3.55
CA MET A 49 3.43 3.30 -3.84
C MET A 49 2.76 3.96 -2.61
N TYR A 50 2.89 3.35 -1.44
CA TYR A 50 2.33 3.87 -0.20
C TYR A 50 2.91 5.25 0.15
N ALA A 51 4.22 5.43 -0.02
CA ALA A 51 4.91 6.71 0.20
C ALA A 51 4.46 7.81 -0.78
N VAL A 52 4.27 7.48 -2.05
CA VAL A 52 3.79 8.43 -3.06
C VAL A 52 2.34 8.83 -2.80
N ILE A 53 1.45 7.86 -2.56
CA ILE A 53 0.03 8.13 -2.30
C ILE A 53 -0.13 8.98 -1.03
N THR A 54 0.54 8.62 0.06
CA THR A 54 0.49 9.43 1.29
C THR A 54 1.04 10.84 1.08
N ARG A 55 2.10 11.02 0.28
CA ARG A 55 2.63 12.34 -0.06
C ARG A 55 1.67 13.17 -0.91
N LEU A 56 1.00 12.55 -1.88
CA LEU A 56 0.01 13.22 -2.74
C LEU A 56 -1.24 13.61 -1.95
N VAL A 57 -1.83 12.67 -1.22
CA VAL A 57 -3.10 12.91 -0.51
C VAL A 57 -2.91 13.87 0.68
N LYS A 58 -1.73 13.90 1.30
CA LYS A 58 -1.39 14.90 2.32
C LYS A 58 -1.46 16.35 1.81
N LYS A 59 -1.37 16.58 0.49
CA LYS A 59 -1.60 17.92 -0.09
C LYS A 59 -3.08 18.33 -0.06
N TYR A 60 -3.99 17.35 0.05
CA TYR A 60 -5.44 17.53 -0.03
C TYR A 60 -6.16 17.26 1.31
N LEU A 61 -5.44 16.86 2.37
CA LEU A 61 -5.94 16.57 3.73
C LEU A 61 -5.45 17.61 4.74
#